data_AF-A0A9K3PJ21-F1
#
_entry.id   AF-A0A9K3PJ21-F1
#
_cell.length_a   1.000
_cell.length_b   1.000
_cell.length_c   1.000
_cell.angle_alpha   90.00
_cell.angle_beta   90.00
_cell.angle_gamma   90.00
#
_symmetry.space_group_name_H-M   'P 1'
#
loop_
_entity.id
_entity.type
_entity.pdbx_description
1 polymer ?
#
loop_
_entity_poly.entity_id
_entity_poly.type
_entity_poly.pdbx_seq_one_letter_code
_entity_poly.pdbx_strand_id
1 'polypeptide(L)'
;MRWIPQDNSATTTWRPKPSSGSFVVKENTVPANENVNTLNNMMKSQVFDDKKAVFGEKKPVAVLPKMQKGLSYRSLSEPVPEGGACNLVYEPDSSGRLVEHYSTQPLEGVAAVGRWTAGTSKKIAPFKFKRNAGRNVLIGNCSAGVQGRKNYCSGWCQFVKSAKIQQGDVTVYDVPSGLKAMPVDVYLYYNDSRPGYQSVKLIPGKPQTTDNLLAVACIPKNTQFYENMTVDLLKWLQDGNNHGYSTKL
;
A
#
# COMPACT_ATOMS: atom_id res chain seq x y z
N MET A 1 52.00 -36.15 -14.54
CA MET A 1 51.93 -34.75 -15.02
C MET A 1 51.27 -33.92 -13.94
N ARG A 2 52.04 -33.00 -13.32
CA ARG A 2 51.55 -32.10 -12.25
C ARG A 2 51.14 -30.78 -12.89
N TRP A 3 49.91 -30.35 -12.61
CA TRP A 3 49.36 -29.07 -13.02
C TRP A 3 49.64 -28.06 -11.89
N ILE A 4 50.31 -26.96 -12.20
CA ILE A 4 50.59 -25.85 -11.28
C ILE A 4 49.68 -24.69 -11.70
N PRO A 5 48.85 -24.12 -10.80
CA PRO A 5 48.11 -22.90 -11.11
C PRO A 5 49.02 -21.67 -10.96
N GLN A 6 49.00 -20.77 -11.96
CA GLN A 6 49.59 -19.44 -11.86
C GLN A 6 48.60 -18.47 -11.19
N ASP A 7 49.03 -17.86 -10.10
CA ASP A 7 48.36 -16.73 -9.46
C ASP A 7 48.47 -15.47 -10.31
N ASN A 8 47.33 -14.85 -10.64
CA ASN A 8 47.24 -13.53 -11.26
C ASN A 8 46.60 -12.55 -10.26
N SER A 9 47.43 -11.92 -9.43
CA SER A 9 47.01 -10.84 -8.54
C SER A 9 47.19 -9.48 -9.24
N ALA A 10 46.12 -8.93 -9.81
CA ALA A 10 46.08 -7.54 -10.29
C ALA A 10 45.30 -6.68 -9.29
N THR A 11 46.04 -6.00 -8.41
CA THR A 11 45.53 -5.01 -7.46
C THR A 11 45.32 -3.67 -8.17
N THR A 12 44.10 -3.40 -8.64
CA THR A 12 43.71 -2.07 -9.13
C THR A 12 43.31 -1.18 -7.95
N THR A 13 44.21 -0.27 -7.56
CA THR A 13 43.94 0.75 -6.54
C THR A 13 43.16 1.91 -7.16
N TRP A 14 41.90 2.07 -6.75
CA TRP A 14 41.07 3.22 -7.08
C TRP A 14 41.40 4.39 -6.13
N ARG A 15 41.82 5.53 -6.69
CA ARG A 15 41.91 6.81 -5.97
C ARG A 15 40.72 7.71 -6.35
N PRO A 16 39.91 8.21 -5.40
CA PRO A 16 38.91 9.23 -5.69
C PRO A 16 39.55 10.62 -5.84
N LYS A 17 39.09 11.39 -6.83
CA LYS A 17 39.38 12.81 -7.00
C LYS A 17 38.58 13.63 -5.96
N PRO A 18 39.18 14.57 -5.23
CA PRO A 18 38.43 15.53 -4.43
C PRO A 18 37.81 16.62 -5.32
N SER A 19 36.48 16.72 -5.32
CA SER A 19 35.76 17.85 -5.90
C SER A 19 35.49 18.89 -4.81
N SER A 20 36.30 19.93 -4.77
CA SER A 20 36.06 21.14 -3.98
C SER A 20 35.01 22.01 -4.69
N GLY A 21 33.75 21.90 -4.29
CA GLY A 21 32.68 22.84 -4.67
C GLY A 21 32.22 23.60 -3.44
N SER A 22 32.63 24.86 -3.31
CA SER A 22 32.18 25.80 -2.30
C SER A 22 30.73 26.20 -2.55
N PHE A 23 29.84 25.89 -1.60
CA PHE A 23 28.43 26.25 -1.65
C PHE A 23 28.24 27.58 -0.89
N VAL A 24 27.88 28.64 -1.62
CA VAL A 24 27.54 29.95 -1.04
C VAL A 24 26.08 29.89 -0.58
N VAL A 25 25.86 29.99 0.73
CA VAL A 25 24.54 30.14 1.34
C VAL A 25 24.10 31.60 1.14
N LYS A 26 23.07 31.83 0.31
CA LYS A 26 22.36 33.12 0.27
C LYS A 26 21.25 33.08 1.33
N GLU A 27 21.39 33.92 2.35
CA GLU A 27 20.32 34.24 3.29
C GLU A 27 19.19 34.96 2.55
N ASN A 28 17.98 34.39 2.62
CA ASN A 28 16.75 35.05 2.16
C ASN A 28 16.06 35.67 3.37
N THR A 29 16.15 37.00 3.47
CA THR A 29 15.37 37.84 4.38
C THR A 29 13.91 37.83 3.95
N VAL A 30 13.00 37.39 4.83
CA VAL A 30 11.54 37.51 4.64
C VAL A 30 11.07 38.77 5.36
N PRO A 31 10.40 39.73 4.69
CA PRO A 31 9.78 40.85 5.38
C PRO A 31 8.47 40.43 6.05
N ALA A 32 8.31 40.86 7.29
CA ALA A 32 7.06 40.86 8.03
C ALA A 32 6.02 41.71 7.31
N ASN A 33 4.78 41.20 7.20
CA ASN A 33 3.66 42.02 6.79
C ASN A 33 2.50 41.81 7.78
N GLU A 34 2.30 42.84 8.61
CA GLU A 34 1.11 43.09 9.40
C GLU A 34 -0.01 43.62 8.49
N ASN A 35 -1.24 43.16 8.70
CA ASN A 35 -2.51 43.87 8.45
C ASN A 35 -3.63 42.92 8.93
N VAL A 36 -4.31 43.09 10.06
CA VAL A 36 -5.17 44.20 10.55
C VAL A 36 -6.47 44.35 9.76
N ASN A 37 -7.58 44.12 10.49
CA ASN A 37 -8.99 44.51 10.24
C ASN A 37 -9.74 43.72 9.11
N THR A 38 -11.04 43.46 9.16
CA THR A 38 -12.16 44.14 9.81
C THR A 38 -13.38 43.21 9.93
N LEU A 39 -14.15 43.41 11.01
CA LEU A 39 -15.55 43.00 11.19
C LEU A 39 -16.47 43.35 10.00
N ASN A 40 -17.53 42.54 9.79
CA ASN A 40 -18.93 42.98 9.66
C ASN A 40 -19.83 41.75 9.39
N ASN A 41 -20.73 41.35 10.28
CA ASN A 41 -22.07 41.90 10.59
C ASN A 41 -23.19 41.58 9.58
N MET A 42 -24.31 41.15 10.19
CA MET A 42 -25.71 41.33 9.78
C MET A 42 -26.40 40.33 8.83
N MET A 43 -27.29 39.55 9.46
CA MET A 43 -28.74 39.51 9.20
C MET A 43 -29.19 39.59 7.74
N LYS A 44 -29.78 38.49 7.24
CA LYS A 44 -31.09 38.54 6.59
C LYS A 44 -31.91 37.30 6.97
N SER A 45 -32.90 37.51 7.85
CA SER A 45 -34.10 36.70 7.90
C SER A 45 -34.92 36.96 6.64
N GLN A 46 -35.28 35.91 5.90
CA GLN A 46 -36.41 35.97 4.98
C GLN A 46 -37.29 34.73 5.16
N VAL A 47 -38.55 35.04 5.41
CA VAL A 47 -39.74 34.20 5.55
C VAL A 47 -40.35 34.00 4.15
N PHE A 48 -41.24 33.01 4.04
CA PHE A 48 -42.10 32.60 2.91
C PHE A 48 -41.40 31.66 1.90
N ASP A 49 -41.93 30.49 1.54
CA ASP A 49 -43.29 30.23 1.08
C ASP A 49 -43.60 28.71 1.07
N ASP A 50 -44.87 28.40 1.35
CA ASP A 50 -45.50 27.10 1.17
C ASP A 50 -45.45 26.64 -0.30
N LYS A 51 -44.63 25.62 -0.59
CA LYS A 51 -44.64 24.93 -1.89
C LYS A 51 -45.20 23.51 -1.75
N LYS A 52 -46.45 23.43 -2.19
CA LYS A 52 -47.20 22.28 -2.72
C LYS A 52 -46.38 21.02 -2.97
N ALA A 53 -46.82 19.93 -2.34
CA ALA A 53 -46.39 18.57 -2.65
C ALA A 53 -46.78 18.20 -4.10
N VAL A 54 -45.79 18.19 -4.99
CA VAL A 54 -45.87 17.57 -6.30
C VAL A 54 -45.47 16.11 -6.14
N PHE A 55 -46.41 15.20 -6.37
CA PHE A 55 -46.16 13.77 -6.50
C PHE A 55 -45.25 13.54 -7.73
N GLY A 56 -43.95 13.49 -7.49
CA GLY A 56 -42.95 13.23 -8.51
C GLY A 56 -43.06 11.80 -9.03
N GLU A 57 -43.15 11.68 -10.35
CA GLU A 57 -42.98 10.43 -11.09
C GLU A 57 -41.76 9.66 -10.57
N LYS A 58 -41.96 8.36 -10.31
CA LYS A 58 -40.88 7.46 -9.91
C LYS A 58 -39.82 7.44 -11.01
N LYS A 59 -38.70 8.13 -10.78
CA LYS A 59 -37.50 8.02 -11.63
C LYS A 59 -37.18 6.53 -11.80
N PRO A 60 -36.97 6.05 -13.04
CA PRO A 60 -36.58 4.67 -13.27
C PRO A 60 -35.31 4.39 -12.47
N VAL A 61 -35.40 3.35 -11.64
CA VAL A 61 -34.29 2.83 -10.84
C VAL A 61 -33.11 2.64 -11.79
N ALA A 62 -32.02 3.37 -11.54
CA ALA A 62 -30.82 3.31 -12.35
C ALA A 62 -30.41 1.83 -12.48
N VAL A 63 -30.46 1.31 -13.71
CA VAL A 63 -30.05 -0.06 -14.01
C VAL A 63 -28.58 -0.15 -13.65
N LEU A 64 -28.29 -0.83 -12.54
CA LEU A 64 -26.92 -1.11 -12.12
C LEU A 64 -26.19 -1.75 -13.31
N PRO A 65 -24.97 -1.29 -13.65
CA PRO A 65 -24.21 -1.86 -14.75
C PRO A 65 -24.13 -3.37 -14.57
N LYS A 66 -24.57 -4.11 -15.59
CA LYS A 66 -24.55 -5.58 -15.58
C LYS A 66 -23.10 -6.02 -15.37
N MET A 67 -22.78 -6.51 -14.18
CA MET A 67 -21.47 -7.10 -13.88
C MET A 67 -21.18 -8.21 -14.91
N GLN A 68 -19.97 -8.20 -15.47
CA GLN A 68 -19.54 -9.18 -16.46
C GLN A 68 -19.75 -10.61 -15.94
N LYS A 69 -20.48 -11.42 -16.71
CA LYS A 69 -20.67 -12.86 -16.46
C LYS A 69 -19.36 -13.60 -16.74
N GLY A 70 -18.88 -14.37 -15.75
CA GLY A 70 -17.75 -15.30 -15.94
C GLY A 70 -16.73 -15.37 -14.81
N LEU A 71 -17.07 -14.93 -13.60
CA LEU A 71 -16.12 -14.78 -12.51
C LEU A 71 -16.43 -15.78 -11.39
N SER A 72 -15.44 -16.60 -11.01
CA SER A 72 -15.57 -17.64 -10.00
C SER A 72 -16.01 -17.04 -8.66
N TYR A 73 -17.07 -17.61 -8.08
CA TYR A 73 -17.53 -17.32 -6.72
C TYR A 73 -16.43 -17.71 -5.71
N ARG A 74 -15.64 -16.72 -5.28
CA ARG A 74 -15.11 -16.72 -3.91
C ARG A 74 -15.56 -15.45 -3.25
N SER A 75 -16.44 -15.60 -2.26
CA SER A 75 -16.39 -14.71 -1.11
C SER A 75 -15.00 -14.88 -0.53
N LEU A 76 -14.22 -13.78 -0.39
CA LEU A 76 -13.23 -13.74 0.70
C LEU A 76 -14.03 -14.18 1.92
N SER A 77 -13.71 -15.33 2.51
CA SER A 77 -14.60 -16.03 3.47
C SER A 77 -14.94 -15.17 4.68
N GLU A 78 -14.13 -14.13 4.91
CA GLU A 78 -14.34 -13.15 5.95
C GLU A 78 -15.28 -12.04 5.47
N PRO A 79 -16.42 -11.84 6.16
CA PRO A 79 -17.29 -10.71 5.88
C PRO A 79 -16.50 -9.41 6.00
N VAL A 80 -16.87 -8.43 5.17
CA VAL A 80 -16.28 -7.09 5.30
C VAL A 80 -16.75 -6.52 6.63
N PRO A 81 -15.84 -6.04 7.50
CA PRO A 81 -16.23 -5.51 8.80
C PRO A 81 -17.12 -4.27 8.67
N GLU A 82 -17.86 -3.98 9.74
CA GLU A 82 -18.64 -2.76 9.85
C GLU A 82 -17.72 -1.54 9.71
N GLY A 83 -18.01 -0.67 8.74
CA GLY A 83 -17.14 0.47 8.37
C GLY A 83 -16.26 0.24 7.14
N GLY A 84 -16.25 -0.98 6.58
CA GLY A 84 -15.58 -1.31 5.33
C GLY A 84 -14.11 -1.70 5.47
N ALA A 85 -13.50 -2.07 4.36
CA ALA A 85 -12.09 -2.44 4.27
C ALA A 85 -11.44 -1.86 3.01
N CYS A 86 -10.11 -1.90 2.95
CA CYS A 86 -9.35 -1.63 1.74
C CYS A 86 -8.70 -2.93 1.26
N ASN A 87 -9.02 -3.35 0.04
CA ASN A 87 -8.46 -4.56 -0.55
C ASN A 87 -7.34 -4.18 -1.52
N LEU A 88 -6.23 -4.91 -1.51
CA LEU A 88 -5.20 -4.81 -2.52
C LEU A 88 -5.58 -5.72 -3.67
N VAL A 89 -5.94 -5.12 -4.81
CA VAL A 89 -6.37 -5.83 -6.00
C VAL A 89 -5.29 -5.74 -7.07
N TYR A 90 -4.91 -6.87 -7.63
CA TYR A 90 -4.12 -6.90 -8.86
C TYR A 90 -5.05 -6.90 -10.08
N GLU A 91 -4.85 -5.93 -10.96
CA GLU A 91 -5.54 -5.86 -12.24
C GLU A 91 -4.53 -6.22 -13.34
N PRO A 92 -4.71 -7.34 -14.06
CA PRO A 92 -3.76 -7.78 -15.07
C PRO A 92 -3.76 -6.91 -16.33
N ASP A 93 -4.80 -6.11 -16.53
CA ASP A 93 -4.95 -5.23 -17.68
C ASP A 93 -3.87 -4.13 -17.68
N SER A 94 -3.54 -3.62 -18.87
CA SER A 94 -2.61 -2.49 -19.03
C SER A 94 -1.25 -2.70 -18.36
N SER A 95 -0.57 -3.83 -18.66
CA SER A 95 0.75 -4.23 -18.11
C SER A 95 0.78 -4.53 -16.60
N GLY A 96 -0.38 -4.79 -16.00
CA GLY A 96 -0.51 -5.13 -14.60
C GLY A 96 -0.41 -3.91 -13.68
N ARG A 97 -1.37 -3.74 -12.78
CA ARG A 97 -1.32 -2.71 -11.73
C ARG A 97 -1.85 -3.22 -10.40
N LEU A 98 -1.37 -2.60 -9.33
CA LEU A 98 -1.91 -2.78 -7.98
C LEU A 98 -2.80 -1.60 -7.63
N VAL A 99 -4.00 -1.90 -7.15
CA VAL A 99 -5.06 -0.94 -6.86
C VAL A 99 -5.57 -1.19 -5.45
N GLU A 100 -5.62 -0.14 -4.64
CA GLU A 100 -6.43 -0.13 -3.43
C GLU A 100 -7.90 -0.01 -3.83
N HIS A 101 -8.72 -0.97 -3.39
CA HIS A 101 -10.16 -0.96 -3.61
C HIS A 101 -10.89 -0.94 -2.26
N TYR A 102 -11.38 0.24 -1.90
CA TYR A 102 -12.16 0.50 -0.71
C TYR A 102 -13.60 0.02 -0.93
N SER A 103 -14.06 -0.94 -0.13
CA SER A 103 -15.41 -1.48 -0.24
C SER A 103 -16.04 -1.75 1.13
N THR A 104 -17.37 -1.61 1.20
CA THR A 104 -18.20 -2.07 2.32
C THR A 104 -18.87 -3.41 2.02
N GLN A 105 -18.67 -3.92 0.81
CA GLN A 105 -19.24 -5.17 0.31
C GLN A 105 -18.11 -6.10 -0.15
N PRO A 106 -18.34 -7.42 -0.15
CA PRO A 106 -17.42 -8.38 -0.74
C PRO A 106 -17.10 -8.02 -2.19
N LEU A 107 -15.84 -8.24 -2.58
CA LEU A 107 -15.40 -8.06 -3.96
C LEU A 107 -15.51 -9.40 -4.68
N GLU A 108 -16.26 -9.42 -5.78
CA GLU A 108 -16.42 -10.61 -6.62
C GLU A 108 -15.58 -10.48 -7.89
N GLY A 109 -14.93 -11.58 -8.27
CA GLY A 109 -14.28 -11.70 -9.58
C GLY A 109 -13.03 -10.86 -9.79
N VAL A 110 -12.37 -10.43 -8.72
CA VAL A 110 -11.11 -9.69 -8.77
C VAL A 110 -10.02 -10.43 -8.01
N ALA A 111 -8.77 -10.24 -8.43
CA ALA A 111 -7.61 -10.83 -7.76
C ALA A 111 -7.24 -9.99 -6.52
N ALA A 112 -8.06 -10.08 -5.47
CA ALA A 112 -7.74 -9.49 -4.17
C ALA A 112 -6.64 -10.31 -3.50
N VAL A 113 -5.44 -9.74 -3.39
CA VAL A 113 -4.25 -10.41 -2.85
C VAL A 113 -3.97 -10.01 -1.40
N GLY A 114 -4.60 -8.96 -0.91
CA GLY A 114 -4.53 -8.55 0.49
C GLY A 114 -5.70 -7.68 0.91
N ARG A 115 -5.84 -7.46 2.22
CA ARG A 115 -6.83 -6.59 2.82
C ARG A 115 -6.24 -5.91 4.04
N TRP A 116 -6.59 -4.65 4.27
CA TRP A 116 -6.44 -4.03 5.58
C TRP A 116 -7.74 -3.44 6.06
N THR A 117 -7.90 -3.42 7.38
CA THR A 117 -9.03 -2.85 8.11
C THR A 117 -8.52 -1.74 9.02
N ALA A 118 -9.31 -0.68 9.24
CA ALA A 118 -8.90 0.37 10.17
C ALA A 118 -8.85 -0.18 11.60
N GLY A 119 -7.92 0.31 12.42
CA GLY A 119 -7.88 -0.06 13.84
C GLY A 119 -9.10 0.44 14.60
N THR A 120 -9.33 -0.08 15.80
CA THR A 120 -10.50 0.24 16.64
C THR A 120 -10.71 1.74 16.90
N SER A 121 -9.63 2.52 16.90
CA SER A 121 -9.63 3.98 17.12
C SER A 121 -9.80 4.80 15.84
N LYS A 122 -9.81 4.16 14.66
CA LYS A 122 -9.83 4.80 13.35
C LYS A 122 -11.02 4.32 12.52
N LYS A 123 -11.38 5.13 11.52
CA LYS A 123 -12.42 4.80 10.54
C LYS A 123 -11.95 5.22 9.16
N ILE A 124 -12.25 4.39 8.16
CA ILE A 124 -12.00 4.75 6.77
C ILE A 124 -12.92 5.92 6.40
N ALA A 125 -12.34 7.00 5.89
CA ALA A 125 -13.11 8.18 5.53
C ALA A 125 -14.16 7.85 4.44
N PRO A 126 -15.45 8.23 4.61
CA PRO A 126 -16.53 7.84 3.71
C PRO A 126 -16.30 8.19 2.22
N PHE A 127 -15.57 9.28 1.94
CA PHE A 127 -15.27 9.69 0.57
C PHE A 127 -14.38 8.69 -0.18
N LYS A 128 -13.58 7.88 0.53
CA LYS A 128 -12.69 6.87 -0.08
C LYS A 128 -13.47 5.80 -0.81
N PHE A 129 -14.66 5.44 -0.33
CA PHE A 129 -15.56 4.47 -0.97
C PHE A 129 -16.27 5.02 -2.21
N LYS A 130 -16.46 6.35 -2.29
CA LYS A 130 -17.20 6.99 -3.39
C LYS A 130 -16.28 7.47 -4.51
N ARG A 131 -15.13 8.06 -4.16
CA ARG A 131 -14.20 8.63 -5.13
C ARG A 131 -13.63 7.54 -6.02
N ASN A 132 -13.71 7.72 -7.34
CA ASN A 132 -13.27 6.77 -8.34
C ASN A 132 -13.82 5.34 -8.13
N ALA A 133 -15.07 5.24 -7.66
CA ALA A 133 -15.70 3.97 -7.31
C ALA A 133 -14.86 3.15 -6.31
N GLY A 134 -14.27 3.81 -5.32
CA GLY A 134 -13.47 3.14 -4.31
C GLY A 134 -12.05 2.81 -4.74
N ARG A 135 -11.60 3.21 -5.93
CA ARG A 135 -10.32 2.77 -6.50
C ARG A 135 -9.23 3.83 -6.37
N ASN A 136 -8.05 3.39 -5.97
CA ASN A 136 -6.83 4.19 -5.91
C ASN A 136 -5.65 3.37 -6.44
N VAL A 137 -5.12 3.74 -7.61
CA VAL A 137 -4.00 3.02 -8.23
C VAL A 137 -2.73 3.34 -7.45
N LEU A 138 -2.08 2.32 -6.89
CA LEU A 138 -0.81 2.47 -6.17
C LEU A 138 0.37 2.50 -7.14
N ILE A 139 0.42 1.53 -8.04
CA ILE A 139 1.54 1.36 -8.97
C ILE A 139 1.13 0.55 -10.20
N GLY A 140 1.68 0.91 -11.36
CA GLY A 140 1.47 0.21 -12.64
C GLY A 140 2.71 -0.58 -13.09
N ASN A 141 2.65 -1.11 -14.32
CA ASN A 141 3.73 -1.87 -14.97
C ASN A 141 4.24 -3.06 -14.15
N CYS A 142 3.36 -3.72 -13.41
CA CYS A 142 3.71 -4.82 -12.50
C CYS A 142 3.99 -6.15 -13.22
N SER A 143 3.65 -6.28 -14.51
CA SER A 143 3.92 -7.49 -15.31
C SER A 143 5.26 -7.45 -16.07
N ALA A 144 5.98 -6.32 -16.06
CA ALA A 144 7.12 -6.07 -16.94
C ALA A 144 8.48 -6.59 -16.38
N GLY A 145 8.73 -7.90 -16.49
CA GLY A 145 10.05 -8.49 -16.21
C GLY A 145 10.56 -8.21 -14.79
N VAL A 146 11.88 -8.00 -14.64
CA VAL A 146 12.51 -7.74 -13.33
C VAL A 146 11.95 -6.47 -12.67
N GLN A 147 11.81 -5.38 -13.43
CA GLN A 147 11.30 -4.11 -12.93
C GLN A 147 9.84 -4.23 -12.48
N GLY A 148 9.01 -4.95 -13.24
CA GLY A 148 7.61 -5.17 -12.90
C GLY A 148 7.43 -5.96 -11.61
N ARG A 149 8.27 -6.98 -11.39
CA ARG A 149 8.30 -7.71 -10.11
C ARG A 149 8.63 -6.78 -8.94
N LYS A 150 9.63 -5.90 -9.10
CA LYS A 150 9.98 -4.91 -8.09
C LYS A 150 8.87 -3.89 -7.84
N ASN A 151 8.18 -3.43 -8.89
CA ASN A 151 7.02 -2.55 -8.78
C ASN A 151 5.88 -3.22 -8.00
N TYR A 152 5.59 -4.48 -8.28
CA TYR A 152 4.56 -5.23 -7.54
C TYR A 152 4.91 -5.33 -6.05
N CYS A 153 6.16 -5.69 -5.71
CA CYS A 153 6.61 -5.71 -4.32
C CYS A 153 6.58 -4.32 -3.65
N SER A 154 6.91 -3.26 -4.40
CA SER A 154 6.80 -1.87 -3.92
C SER A 154 5.35 -1.47 -3.63
N GLY A 155 4.40 -1.85 -4.49
CA GLY A 155 2.98 -1.60 -4.27
C GLY A 155 2.44 -2.27 -3.01
N TRP A 156 2.89 -3.50 -2.71
CA TRP A 156 2.60 -4.16 -1.43
C TRP A 156 3.10 -3.36 -0.22
N CYS A 157 4.32 -2.82 -0.29
CA CYS A 157 4.86 -2.01 0.80
C CYS A 157 4.08 -0.70 0.99
N GLN A 158 3.65 -0.06 -0.11
CA GLN A 158 2.77 1.11 -0.06
C GLN A 158 1.41 0.77 0.57
N PHE A 159 0.84 -0.39 0.24
CA PHE A 159 -0.41 -0.86 0.83
C PHE A 159 -0.31 -1.07 2.34
N VAL A 160 0.77 -1.71 2.82
CA VAL A 160 1.03 -1.87 4.26
C VAL A 160 1.24 -0.51 4.94
N LYS A 161 1.88 0.44 4.26
CA LYS A 161 2.00 1.81 4.76
C LYS A 161 0.64 2.50 4.95
N SER A 162 -0.30 2.32 4.00
CA SER A 162 -1.68 2.81 4.16
C SER A 162 -2.37 2.19 5.37
N ALA A 163 -2.20 0.88 5.60
CA ALA A 163 -2.72 0.20 6.78
C ALA A 163 -2.14 0.79 8.08
N LYS A 164 -0.82 1.02 8.12
CA LYS A 164 -0.12 1.64 9.26
C LYS A 164 -0.64 3.04 9.61
N ILE A 165 -0.90 3.87 8.61
CA ILE A 165 -1.47 5.21 8.80
C ILE A 165 -2.85 5.12 9.47
N GLN A 166 -3.61 4.06 9.17
CA GLN A 166 -4.92 3.79 9.76
C GLN A 166 -4.86 2.96 11.04
N GLN A 167 -3.65 2.71 11.59
CA GLN A 167 -3.44 1.88 12.78
C GLN A 167 -4.15 0.52 12.65
N GLY A 168 -4.15 -0.02 11.44
CA GLY A 168 -4.99 -1.14 11.05
C GLY A 168 -4.32 -2.49 11.21
N ASP A 169 -5.07 -3.53 10.84
CA ASP A 169 -4.56 -4.88 10.64
C ASP A 169 -4.43 -5.15 9.15
N VAL A 170 -3.37 -5.86 8.75
CA VAL A 170 -3.15 -6.29 7.37
C VAL A 170 -3.24 -7.81 7.27
N THR A 171 -3.87 -8.28 6.19
CA THR A 171 -4.05 -9.69 5.87
C THR A 171 -3.57 -9.92 4.44
N VAL A 172 -2.81 -10.99 4.22
CA VAL A 172 -2.47 -11.49 2.88
C VAL A 172 -3.43 -12.60 2.50
N TYR A 173 -3.75 -12.74 1.22
CA TYR A 173 -4.58 -13.82 0.71
C TYR A 173 -3.84 -14.60 -0.36
N ASP A 174 -4.09 -15.91 -0.43
CA ASP A 174 -3.64 -16.71 -1.56
C ASP A 174 -4.39 -16.31 -2.83
N VAL A 175 -3.68 -16.32 -3.96
CA VAL A 175 -4.24 -16.00 -5.27
C VAL A 175 -5.19 -17.14 -5.67
N PRO A 176 -6.49 -16.86 -5.91
CA PRO A 176 -7.42 -17.90 -6.34
C PRO A 176 -7.03 -18.51 -7.70
N SER A 177 -7.33 -19.80 -7.87
CA SER A 177 -7.16 -20.48 -9.16
C SER A 177 -7.95 -19.75 -10.26
N GLY A 178 -7.30 -19.54 -11.42
CA GLY A 178 -7.91 -18.84 -12.57
C GLY A 178 -7.69 -17.33 -12.57
N LEU A 179 -7.23 -16.74 -11.45
CA LEU A 179 -6.81 -15.34 -11.41
C LEU A 179 -5.29 -15.22 -11.53
N LYS A 180 -4.84 -14.11 -12.11
CA LYS A 180 -3.41 -13.83 -12.28
C LYS A 180 -2.99 -12.85 -11.19
N ALA A 181 -1.98 -13.21 -10.41
CA ALA A 181 -1.22 -12.30 -9.56
C ALA A 181 0.12 -12.97 -9.20
N MET A 182 1.12 -12.17 -8.84
CA MET A 182 2.43 -12.72 -8.49
C MET A 182 2.41 -13.25 -7.05
N PRO A 183 2.84 -14.50 -6.81
CA PRO A 183 2.96 -15.03 -5.45
C PRO A 183 4.14 -14.36 -4.73
N VAL A 184 3.87 -13.79 -3.56
CA VAL A 184 4.84 -13.09 -2.73
C VAL A 184 4.71 -13.50 -1.27
N ASP A 185 5.80 -13.38 -0.52
CA ASP A 185 5.80 -13.40 0.93
C ASP A 185 6.01 -11.96 1.43
N VAL A 186 5.18 -11.53 2.39
CA VAL A 186 5.25 -10.21 2.99
C VAL A 186 5.72 -10.36 4.44
N TYR A 187 6.77 -9.63 4.80
CA TYR A 187 7.36 -9.63 6.13
C TYR A 187 7.19 -8.26 6.76
N LEU A 188 6.78 -8.27 8.03
CA LEU A 188 6.62 -7.12 8.90
C LEU A 188 7.78 -7.07 9.88
N TYR A 189 8.38 -5.89 10.06
CA TYR A 189 9.43 -5.67 11.05
C TYR A 189 8.91 -4.76 12.18
N TYR A 190 8.80 -5.30 13.39
CA TYR A 190 8.31 -4.60 14.57
C TYR A 190 9.45 -4.02 15.41
N ASN A 191 9.12 -2.97 16.18
CA ASN A 191 9.96 -2.49 17.26
C ASN A 191 9.87 -3.40 18.49
N ASP A 192 10.22 -4.68 18.32
CA ASP A 192 10.22 -5.68 19.37
C ASP A 192 11.43 -6.61 19.19
N SER A 193 12.39 -6.54 20.10
CA SER A 193 13.63 -7.33 20.02
C SER A 193 13.48 -8.75 20.57
N ARG A 194 12.28 -9.17 21.01
CA ARG A 194 12.06 -10.54 21.45
C ARG A 194 12.18 -11.50 20.25
N PRO A 195 12.87 -12.65 20.39
CA PRO A 195 12.98 -13.65 19.32
C PRO A 195 11.61 -14.07 18.79
N GLY A 196 11.43 -14.02 17.46
CA GLY A 196 10.16 -14.35 16.80
C GLY A 196 9.10 -13.26 16.79
N TYR A 197 9.33 -12.12 17.42
CA TYR A 197 8.41 -10.98 17.40
C TYR A 197 8.89 -9.87 16.46
N GLN A 198 10.20 -9.78 16.21
CA GLN A 198 10.76 -8.71 15.39
C GLN A 198 10.39 -8.82 13.92
N SER A 199 10.70 -9.95 13.28
CA SER A 199 10.38 -10.19 11.88
C SER A 199 9.28 -11.25 11.77
N VAL A 200 8.12 -10.83 11.30
CA VAL A 200 6.91 -11.67 11.21
C VAL A 200 6.48 -11.78 9.76
N LYS A 201 6.41 -13.01 9.26
CA LYS A 201 5.82 -13.32 7.95
C LYS A 201 4.29 -13.27 8.04
N LEU A 202 3.65 -12.60 7.10
CA LEU A 202 2.19 -12.64 6.97
C LEU A 202 1.75 -14.04 6.54
N ILE A 203 0.78 -14.59 7.28
CA ILE A 203 0.18 -15.88 6.99
C ILE A 203 -1.15 -15.63 6.25
N PRO A 204 -1.43 -16.34 5.15
CA PRO A 204 -2.68 -16.17 4.41
C PRO A 204 -3.93 -16.30 5.31
N GLY A 205 -4.82 -15.31 5.22
CA GLY A 205 -6.06 -15.25 5.99
C GLY A 205 -5.90 -14.93 7.47
N LYS A 206 -4.67 -14.69 7.96
CA LYS A 206 -4.46 -14.26 9.35
C LYS A 206 -4.20 -12.75 9.40
N PRO A 207 -5.09 -11.97 10.05
CA PRO A 207 -4.83 -10.55 10.24
C PRO A 207 -3.66 -10.34 11.19
N GLN A 208 -2.86 -9.32 10.89
CA GLN A 208 -1.67 -8.97 11.64
C GLN A 208 -1.63 -7.46 11.86
N THR A 209 -1.48 -7.05 13.12
CA THR A 209 -1.51 -5.63 13.49
C THR A 209 -0.35 -4.83 12.93
N THR A 210 -0.60 -3.57 12.57
CA THR A 210 0.46 -2.63 12.20
C THR A 210 1.00 -1.82 13.38
N ASP A 211 0.55 -2.07 14.61
CA ASP A 211 1.08 -1.38 15.80
C ASP A 211 2.56 -1.67 16.01
N ASN A 212 3.33 -0.62 16.36
CA ASN A 212 4.79 -0.67 16.51
C ASN A 212 5.59 -1.20 15.28
N LEU A 213 4.95 -1.31 14.12
CA LEU A 213 5.60 -1.67 12.86
C LEU A 213 6.56 -0.56 12.40
N LEU A 214 7.82 -0.92 12.13
CA LEU A 214 8.89 -0.02 11.67
C LEU A 214 9.20 -0.16 10.18
N ALA A 215 9.06 -1.36 9.63
CA ALA A 215 9.37 -1.61 8.23
C ALA A 215 8.55 -2.78 7.66
N VAL A 216 8.53 -2.85 6.34
CA VAL A 216 7.89 -3.91 5.56
C VAL A 216 8.81 -4.34 4.42
N ALA A 217 8.78 -5.62 4.10
CA ALA A 217 9.45 -6.20 2.95
C ALA A 217 8.46 -7.11 2.20
N CYS A 218 8.46 -7.02 0.88
CA CYS A 218 7.72 -7.90 0.00
C CYS A 218 8.71 -8.57 -0.94
N ILE A 219 8.77 -9.90 -0.88
CA ILE A 219 9.74 -10.70 -1.62
C ILE A 219 9.02 -11.84 -2.37
N PRO A 220 9.62 -12.42 -3.42
CA PRO A 220 9.04 -13.57 -4.10
C PRO A 220 8.75 -14.72 -3.13
N LYS A 221 7.62 -15.41 -3.30
CA LYS A 221 7.20 -16.53 -2.43
C LYS A 221 8.28 -17.61 -2.38
N ASN A 222 8.44 -18.24 -1.21
CA ASN A 222 9.46 -19.27 -0.93
C ASN A 222 10.91 -18.77 -0.95
N THR A 223 11.14 -17.45 -0.91
CA THR A 223 12.48 -16.90 -0.68
C THR A 223 12.79 -16.99 0.81
N GLN A 224 13.90 -17.63 1.17
CA GLN A 224 14.36 -17.68 2.56
C GLN A 224 14.64 -16.25 3.06
N PHE A 225 14.07 -15.92 4.20
CA PHE A 225 14.23 -14.62 4.83
C PHE A 225 14.25 -14.77 6.36
N TYR A 226 14.25 -13.65 7.07
CA TYR A 226 14.29 -13.64 8.53
C TYR A 226 12.97 -14.15 9.13
N GLU A 227 13.02 -15.32 9.76
CA GLU A 227 11.93 -15.89 10.56
C GLU A 227 12.51 -16.30 11.92
N ASN A 228 11.80 -16.01 13.01
CA ASN A 228 12.18 -16.42 14.37
C ASN A 228 13.55 -15.93 14.88
N MET A 229 14.12 -14.89 14.27
CA MET A 229 15.40 -14.32 14.67
C MET A 229 15.36 -12.80 14.74
N THR A 230 16.28 -12.25 15.54
CA THR A 230 16.52 -10.81 15.65
C THR A 230 17.62 -10.39 14.68
N VAL A 231 17.43 -9.28 13.99
CA VAL A 231 18.34 -8.75 12.98
C VAL A 231 18.31 -7.23 13.01
N ASP A 232 19.45 -6.60 12.72
CA ASP A 232 19.52 -5.16 12.59
C ASP A 232 18.60 -4.64 11.46
N LEU A 233 17.93 -3.51 11.69
CA LEU A 233 16.96 -2.95 10.75
C LEU A 233 17.59 -2.59 9.39
N LEU A 234 18.81 -2.04 9.38
CA LEU A 234 19.46 -1.65 8.13
C LEU A 234 19.82 -2.88 7.30
N LYS A 235 20.33 -3.93 7.96
CA LYS A 235 20.60 -5.21 7.31
C LYS A 235 19.32 -5.84 6.77
N TRP A 236 18.25 -5.86 7.56
CA TRP A 236 16.94 -6.39 7.16
C TRP A 236 16.38 -5.68 5.92
N LEU A 237 16.47 -4.34 5.90
CA LEU A 237 16.07 -3.53 4.75
C LEU A 237 16.92 -3.81 3.51
N GLN A 238 18.25 -3.89 3.66
CA GLN A 238 19.15 -4.18 2.55
C GLN A 238 18.83 -5.54 1.92
N ASP A 239 18.69 -6.58 2.73
CA ASP A 239 18.40 -7.93 2.23
C ASP A 239 16.99 -8.01 1.60
N GLY A 240 16.00 -7.34 2.18
CA GLY A 240 14.66 -7.23 1.59
C GLY A 240 14.66 -6.55 0.21
N ASN A 241 15.52 -5.54 0.01
CA ASN A 241 15.68 -4.87 -1.28
C ASN A 241 16.46 -5.72 -2.30
N ASN A 242 17.36 -6.59 -1.85
CA ASN A 242 18.08 -7.52 -2.72
C ASN A 242 17.16 -8.60 -3.29
N HIS A 243 16.20 -9.10 -2.50
CA HIS A 243 15.26 -10.14 -2.94
C HIS A 243 14.02 -9.59 -3.66
N GLY A 244 13.54 -8.41 -3.28
CA GLY A 244 12.33 -7.81 -3.85
C GLY A 244 12.27 -6.32 -3.60
N TYR A 245 11.51 -5.91 -2.60
CA TYR A 245 11.43 -4.51 -2.17
C TYR A 245 11.21 -4.44 -0.66
N SER A 246 11.84 -3.48 -0.01
CA SER A 246 11.59 -3.17 1.40
C SER A 246 11.57 -1.67 1.64
N THR A 247 10.88 -1.24 2.69
CA THR A 247 10.83 0.18 3.08
C THR A 247 10.59 0.34 4.56
N LYS A 248 11.10 1.45 5.11
CA LYS A 248 10.79 1.93 6.46
C LYS A 248 9.44 2.67 6.42
N LEU A 249 8.62 2.48 7.44
CA LEU A 249 7.28 3.07 7.55
C LEU A 249 7.27 4.39 8.31
#